data_AF-A0A4Z0NNF5-F1
#
_entry.id   AF-A0A4Z0NNF5-F1
#
_cell.length_a   1.000
_cell.length_b   1.000
_cell.length_c   1.000
_cell.angle_alpha   90.00
_cell.angle_beta   90.00
_cell.angle_gamma   90.00
#
_symmetry.space_group_name_H-M   'P 1'
#
loop_
_entity.id
_entity.type
_entity.pdbx_description
1 polymer ?
#
loop_
_entity_poly.entity_id
_entity_poly.type
_entity_poly.pdbx_seq_one_letter_code
_entity_poly.pdbx_strand_id
1 'polypeptide(L)'
;MSQDLAQPIHWQGRQWAVTAYGIEALDGMYHVPFSEIPQADDGPAPWLEALRRRYGTDRDDLDAALKVARAVLTDATPAPMGN
;
A
#
# COMPACT_ATOMS: atom_id res chain seq x y z
N MET A 1 10.32 19.90 1.10
CA MET A 1 10.43 19.02 2.29
C MET A 1 10.07 17.63 1.82
N SER A 2 11.06 16.80 1.50
CA SER A 2 10.82 15.41 1.13
C SER A 2 10.56 14.64 2.42
N GLN A 3 9.35 14.13 2.60
CA GLN A 3 9.02 13.28 3.74
C GLN A 3 9.86 12.01 3.64
N ASP A 4 10.43 11.56 4.76
CA ASP A 4 11.27 10.37 4.82
C ASP A 4 10.36 9.13 4.73
N LEU A 5 10.22 8.58 3.53
CA LEU A 5 9.49 7.33 3.30
C LEU A 5 10.26 6.18 3.94
N ALA A 6 9.54 5.19 4.50
CA ALA A 6 10.22 4.03 5.06
C ALA A 6 11.04 3.30 3.97
N GLN A 7 12.29 2.98 4.30
CA GLN A 7 13.18 2.22 3.41
C GLN A 7 13.11 0.72 3.77
N PRO A 8 13.25 -0.19 2.80
CA PRO A 8 13.28 0.05 1.35
C PRO A 8 11.94 0.49 0.74
N ILE A 9 12.01 1.34 -0.29
CA ILE A 9 10.87 1.66 -1.15
C ILE A 9 10.79 0.58 -2.24
N HIS A 10 9.73 -0.22 -2.21
CA HIS A 10 9.47 -1.27 -3.18
C HIS A 10 8.87 -0.73 -4.49
N TRP A 11 8.13 0.38 -4.41
CA TRP A 11 7.54 1.04 -5.57
C TRP A 11 7.19 2.49 -5.26
N GLN A 12 7.24 3.36 -6.26
CA GLN A 12 6.87 4.77 -6.11
C GLN A 12 6.07 5.24 -7.33
N GLY A 13 4.86 5.72 -7.06
CA GLY A 13 3.96 6.34 -8.02
C GLY A 13 4.01 7.87 -7.98
N ARG A 14 2.90 8.50 -8.35
CA ARG A 14 2.72 9.96 -8.40
C ARG A 14 2.30 10.55 -7.07
N GLN A 15 1.49 9.85 -6.30
CA GLN A 15 0.98 10.26 -5.00
C GLN A 15 1.27 9.24 -3.91
N TRP A 16 1.49 7.97 -4.25
CA TRP A 16 1.69 6.87 -3.33
C TRP A 16 3.03 6.17 -3.57
N ALA A 17 3.58 5.59 -2.52
CA ALA A 17 4.73 4.71 -2.55
C ALA A 17 4.42 3.45 -1.75
N VAL A 18 5.00 2.32 -2.16
CA VAL A 18 5.06 1.10 -1.37
C VAL A 18 6.42 1.05 -0.71
N THR A 19 6.42 0.93 0.60
CA THR A 19 7.60 0.88 1.45
C THR A 19 7.64 -0.41 2.24
N ALA A 20 8.69 -0.61 3.03
CA ALA A 20 8.79 -1.75 3.94
C ALA A 20 7.70 -1.77 5.03
N TYR A 21 7.04 -0.63 5.27
CA TYR A 21 5.93 -0.54 6.22
C TYR A 21 4.58 -0.89 5.59
N GLY A 22 4.36 -0.49 4.33
CA GLY A 22 3.07 -0.64 3.66
C GLY A 22 2.95 0.34 2.49
N ILE A 23 1.82 1.02 2.37
CA ILE A 23 1.65 2.10 1.39
C ILE A 23 1.68 3.45 2.09
N GLU A 24 2.43 4.39 1.55
CA GLU A 24 2.60 5.73 2.11
C GLU A 24 2.35 6.78 1.02
N ALA A 25 1.57 7.81 1.33
CA ALA A 25 1.40 8.94 0.43
C ALA A 25 2.68 9.78 0.43
N LEU A 26 3.12 10.22 -0.75
CA LEU A 26 4.33 11.05 -0.93
C LEU A 26 4.24 12.42 -0.24
N ASP A 27 3.01 12.89 -0.01
CA ASP A 27 2.75 14.10 0.78
C ASP A 27 3.01 13.89 2.29
N GLY A 28 3.14 12.64 2.74
CA GLY A 28 3.32 12.23 4.14
C GLY A 28 2.03 12.26 4.96
N MET A 29 0.91 12.66 4.36
CA MET A 29 -0.37 12.81 5.05
C MET A 29 -1.03 11.47 5.41
N TYR A 30 -0.67 10.39 4.69
CA TYR A 30 -1.28 9.07 4.83
C TYR A 30 -0.22 7.98 4.83
N HIS A 31 -0.31 7.08 5.80
CA HIS A 31 0.40 5.80 5.81
C HIS A 31 -0.62 4.70 6.12
N VAL A 32 -0.50 3.57 5.44
CA VAL A 32 -1.31 2.38 5.69
C VAL A 32 -0.34 1.21 5.83
N PRO A 33 -0.28 0.57 7.01
CA PRO A 33 0.55 -0.61 7.19
C PRO A 33 0.03 -1.78 6.36
N PHE A 34 0.93 -2.69 5.98
CA PHE A 34 0.54 -3.94 5.31
C PHE A 34 -0.56 -4.73 6.04
N SER A 35 -0.57 -4.72 7.37
CA SER A 35 -1.60 -5.39 8.18
C SER A 35 -3.01 -4.85 7.99
N GLU A 36 -3.15 -3.61 7.52
CA GLU A 36 -4.46 -2.98 7.22
C GLU A 36 -4.81 -3.04 5.73
N ILE A 37 -3.88 -3.48 4.88
CA ILE A 37 -4.13 -3.65 3.44
C ILE A 37 -4.92 -4.96 3.25
N PRO A 38 -6.19 -4.90 2.82
CA PRO A 38 -6.97 -6.11 2.57
C PRO A 38 -6.33 -6.91 1.43
N GLN A 39 -6.27 -8.22 1.61
CA GLN A 39 -5.90 -9.15 0.53
C GLN A 39 -6.90 -9.02 -0.62
N ALA A 40 -6.52 -9.50 -1.81
CA ALA A 40 -7.40 -9.41 -2.98
C ALA A 40 -8.76 -10.10 -2.74
N ASP A 41 -8.78 -11.16 -1.94
CA ASP A 41 -9.95 -11.98 -1.61
C ASP A 41 -10.84 -11.41 -0.48
N ASP A 42 -10.33 -10.50 0.36
CA ASP A 42 -11.06 -9.98 1.54
C ASP A 42 -12.12 -8.93 1.18
N GLY A 43 -12.19 -8.53 -0.10
CA GLY A 43 -13.06 -7.46 -0.57
C GLY A 43 -12.54 -6.05 -0.23
N PRO A 44 -13.18 -4.99 -0.77
CA PRO A 44 -12.73 -3.62 -0.55
C PRO A 44 -13.04 -3.18 0.89
N ALA A 45 -12.00 -2.83 1.65
CA ALA A 45 -12.18 -2.26 2.97
C ALA A 45 -12.92 -0.91 2.90
N PRO A 46 -13.83 -0.60 3.84
CA PRO A 46 -14.63 0.62 3.80
C PRO A 46 -13.79 1.91 3.89
N TRP A 47 -12.66 1.88 4.60
CA TRP A 47 -11.73 3.01 4.66
C TRP A 47 -11.05 3.23 3.29
N LEU A 48 -10.78 2.17 2.54
CA LEU A 48 -10.16 2.25 1.22
C LEU A 48 -11.13 2.83 0.19
N GLU A 49 -12.41 2.45 0.26
CA GLU A 49 -13.45 3.10 -0.55
C GLU A 49 -13.59 4.58 -0.22
N ALA A 50 -13.58 4.95 1.07
CA ALA A 50 -13.63 6.35 1.49
C ALA A 50 -12.42 7.14 0.97
N LEU A 51 -11.22 6.54 1.03
CA LEU A 51 -9.99 7.15 0.51
C LEU A 51 -10.04 7.32 -1.01
N ARG A 52 -10.50 6.31 -1.76
CA ARG A 52 -10.72 6.42 -3.22
C ARG A 52 -11.73 7.50 -3.60
N ARG A 53 -12.72 7.77 -2.73
CA ARG A 53 -13.74 8.80 -2.94
C ARG A 53 -13.29 10.20 -2.51
N ARG A 54 -12.18 10.31 -1.76
CA ARG A 54 -11.65 11.60 -1.32
C ARG A 54 -11.17 12.42 -2.52
N TYR A 55 -11.54 13.70 -2.53
CA TYR A 55 -11.07 14.64 -3.54
C TYR A 55 -9.56 14.80 -3.47
N GLY A 56 -8.88 14.66 -4.62
CA GLY A 56 -7.43 14.78 -4.73
C GLY A 56 -6.67 13.44 -4.71
N THR A 57 -7.30 12.33 -4.35
CA THR A 57 -6.67 11.01 -4.39
C THR A 57 -6.65 10.47 -5.83
N ASP A 58 -5.45 10.20 -6.34
CA ASP A 58 -5.28 9.50 -7.62
C ASP A 58 -5.60 8.01 -7.43
N ARG A 59 -6.74 7.58 -8.00
CA ARG A 59 -7.27 6.22 -7.83
C ARG A 59 -6.42 5.18 -8.54
N ASP A 60 -5.89 5.51 -9.72
CA ASP A 60 -5.02 4.62 -10.49
C ASP A 60 -3.71 4.41 -9.75
N ASP A 61 -3.15 5.50 -9.21
CA ASP A 61 -1.91 5.44 -8.44
C ASP A 61 -2.08 4.64 -7.14
N LEU A 62 -3.19 4.84 -6.42
CA LEU A 62 -3.52 4.09 -5.22
C LEU A 62 -3.76 2.60 -5.51
N ASP A 63 -4.44 2.27 -6.61
CA ASP A 63 -4.66 0.88 -7.02
C ASP A 63 -3.35 0.18 -7.38
N ALA A 64 -2.46 0.87 -8.11
CA ALA A 64 -1.12 0.38 -8.42
C ALA A 64 -0.29 0.13 -7.14
N ALA A 65 -0.33 1.07 -6.18
CA ALA A 65 0.33 0.91 -4.89
C ALA A 65 -0.18 -0.33 -4.13
N LEU A 66 -1.49 -0.51 -4.05
CA LEU A 66 -2.11 -1.67 -3.38
C LEU A 66 -1.75 -2.98 -4.08
N LYS A 67 -1.70 -3.00 -5.42
CA LYS A 67 -1.33 -4.18 -6.18
C LYS A 67 0.10 -4.61 -5.88
N VAL A 68 1.04 -3.66 -5.86
CA VAL A 68 2.44 -3.96 -5.50
C VAL A 68 2.53 -4.36 -4.03
N ALA A 69 1.84 -3.66 -3.13
CA ALA A 69 1.84 -3.98 -1.71
C ALA A 69 1.35 -5.40 -1.42
N ARG A 70 0.30 -5.85 -2.13
CA ARG A 70 -0.19 -7.24 -2.07
C ARG A 70 0.84 -8.22 -2.60
N ALA A 71 1.50 -7.92 -3.72
CA ALA A 71 2.55 -8.77 -4.25
C ALA A 71 3.72 -8.92 -3.26
N VAL A 72 4.12 -7.83 -2.58
CA VAL A 72 5.13 -7.86 -1.51
C VAL A 72 4.65 -8.71 -0.34
N LEU A 73 3.38 -8.63 0.07
CA LEU A 73 2.83 -9.48 1.13
C LEU A 73 2.80 -10.97 0.77
N THR A 74 2.46 -11.29 -0.49
CA THR A 74 2.45 -12.67 -0.98
C THR A 74 3.87 -13.24 -1.07
N ASP A 75 4.84 -12.45 -1.54
CA ASP A 75 6.25 -12.83 -1.62
C ASP A 75 6.91 -12.95 -0.22
N ALA A 76 6.58 -12.02 0.68
CA ALA A 76 7.06 -12.00 2.06
C ALA A 76 6.38 -13.04 2.98
N THR A 77 5.37 -13.76 2.50
CA THR A 77 4.88 -14.97 3.16
C THR A 77 5.74 -16.13 2.68
N PRO A 78 6.83 -16.53 3.39
CA PRO A 78 7.45 -17.79 3.09
C PRO A 78 6.36 -18.84 3.28
N ALA A 79 6.09 -19.63 2.23
CA ALA A 79 5.27 -20.82 2.33
C ALA A 79 5.64 -21.55 3.63
N PRO A 80 4.68 -21.99 4.46
CA PRO A 80 5.02 -22.71 5.67
C PRO A 80 5.90 -23.89 5.24
N MET A 81 7.17 -23.86 5.65
CA MET A 81 8.05 -25.03 5.60
C MET A 81 7.40 -26.06 6.52
N GLY A 82 6.47 -26.82 5.96
CA GLY A 82 5.77 -27.92 6.60
C GLY A 82 6.63 -29.17 6.52
N ASN A 83 7.33 -29.41 7.62
CA ASN A 83 7.80 -30.65 8.24
C ASN A 83 7.83 -31.95 7.42
#